data_AF-A0A3M1I4R9-F1
#
_entry.id   AF-A0A3M1I4R9-F1
#
_cell.length_a   1.000
_cell.length_b   1.000
_cell.length_c   1.000
_cell.angle_alpha   90.00
_cell.angle_beta   90.00
_cell.angle_gamma   90.00
#
_symmetry.space_group_name_H-M   'P 1'
#
loop_
_entity.id
_entity.type
_entity.pdbx_description
1 polymer ?
#
loop_
_entity_poly.entity_id
_entity_poly.type
_entity_poly.pdbx_seq_one_letter_code
_entity_poly.pdbx_strand_id
1 'polypeptide(L)'
;GLNGIQKNGVALIQELNRIGGENGVGRIIGLENMLTGTKSREIYEAPGATILYLAHQTLEELTLPKDLLHFKELVGREYAKLIYQGLWFSELREALDAFLIQSQNYVSGTVKIRLYKGNCSIVSCESPYSLFRKPVSRGKKFPLSFPPAIEFTQIPILLQDPSDSESSYIEES
;
A
#
# COMPACT_ATOMS: atom_id res chain seq x y z
N GLY A 1 5.85 -8.75 -5.38
CA GLY A 1 5.44 -10.06 -5.93
C GLY A 1 3.95 -10.26 -5.75
N LEU A 2 3.36 -11.31 -6.31
CA LEU A 2 1.96 -11.67 -6.08
C LEU A 2 1.89 -13.17 -5.81
N ASN A 3 1.25 -13.59 -4.72
CA ASN A 3 1.09 -15.00 -4.33
C ASN A 3 2.42 -15.77 -4.28
N GLY A 4 3.47 -15.13 -3.74
CA GLY A 4 4.82 -15.70 -3.65
C GLY A 4 5.61 -15.71 -4.97
N ILE A 5 5.01 -15.29 -6.09
CA ILE A 5 5.65 -15.26 -7.40
C ILE A 5 6.17 -13.84 -7.67
N GLN A 6 7.46 -13.73 -8.01
CA GLN A 6 8.02 -12.46 -8.48
C GLN A 6 7.44 -12.10 -9.86
N LYS A 7 7.08 -10.82 -10.02
CA LYS A 7 6.54 -10.26 -11.26
C LYS A 7 7.17 -8.89 -11.48
N ASN A 8 7.38 -8.51 -12.74
CA ASN A 8 7.74 -7.13 -13.05
C ASN A 8 6.54 -6.21 -12.76
N GLY A 9 6.79 -4.90 -12.66
CA GLY A 9 5.76 -3.92 -12.28
C GLY A 9 4.54 -3.95 -13.21
N VAL A 10 4.76 -4.04 -14.53
CA VAL A 10 3.67 -4.05 -15.51
C VAL A 10 2.80 -5.30 -15.37
N ALA A 11 3.39 -6.51 -15.32
CA ALA A 11 2.61 -7.74 -15.18
C ALA A 11 1.92 -7.82 -13.81
N LEU A 12 2.53 -7.27 -12.76
CA LEU A 12 1.90 -7.16 -11.44
C LEU A 12 0.62 -6.32 -11.52
N ILE A 13 0.69 -5.12 -12.11
CA ILE A 13 -0.47 -4.23 -12.24
C ILE A 13 -1.56 -4.87 -13.12
N GLN A 14 -1.18 -5.48 -14.24
CA GLN A 14 -2.13 -6.16 -15.13
C GLN A 14 -2.88 -7.29 -14.41
N GLU A 15 -2.16 -8.12 -13.65
CA GLU A 15 -2.77 -9.22 -12.91
C GLU A 15 -3.68 -8.71 -11.78
N LEU A 16 -3.25 -7.69 -11.05
CA LEU A 16 -4.09 -7.06 -10.02
C LEU A 16 -5.33 -6.38 -10.60
N ASN A 17 -5.22 -5.79 -11.79
CA ASN A 17 -6.36 -5.23 -12.50
C ASN A 17 -7.37 -6.31 -12.89
N ARG A 18 -6.90 -7.47 -13.37
CA ARG A 18 -7.76 -8.62 -13.69
C ARG A 18 -8.50 -9.11 -12.45
N ILE A 19 -7.76 -9.45 -11.39
CA ILE A 19 -8.35 -10.05 -10.18
C ILE A 19 -9.24 -9.06 -9.42
N GLY A 20 -8.81 -7.80 -9.31
CA GLY A 20 -9.62 -6.75 -8.69
C GLY A 20 -10.85 -6.40 -9.50
N GLY A 21 -10.74 -6.38 -10.83
CA GLY A 21 -11.84 -6.13 -11.76
C GLY A 21 -12.92 -7.21 -11.72
N GLU A 22 -12.53 -8.50 -11.67
CA GLU A 22 -13.44 -9.63 -11.49
C GLU A 22 -14.25 -9.53 -10.17
N ASN A 23 -13.67 -8.88 -9.16
CA ASN A 23 -14.32 -8.63 -7.87
C ASN A 23 -15.02 -7.27 -7.80
N GLY A 24 -14.99 -6.43 -8.84
CA GLY A 24 -15.62 -5.10 -8.85
C GLY A 24 -14.94 -4.06 -7.95
N VAL A 25 -13.67 -4.27 -7.58
CA VAL A 25 -12.90 -3.39 -6.70
C VAL A 25 -12.41 -2.14 -7.45
N GLY A 26 -12.30 -1.02 -6.75
CA GLY A 26 -11.68 0.20 -7.28
C GLY A 26 -12.56 1.04 -8.18
N ARG A 27 -13.90 0.92 -8.04
CA ARG A 27 -14.87 1.81 -8.67
C ARG A 27 -15.05 3.07 -7.83
N ILE A 28 -14.75 4.22 -8.41
CA ILE A 28 -14.76 5.51 -7.73
C ILE A 28 -15.66 6.45 -8.51
N ILE A 29 -16.64 7.05 -7.82
CA ILE A 29 -17.49 8.10 -8.38
C ILE A 29 -17.28 9.34 -7.51
N GLY A 30 -16.77 10.41 -8.11
CA GLY A 30 -16.35 11.60 -7.40
C GLY A 30 -16.82 12.88 -8.08
N LEU A 31 -16.86 13.96 -7.29
CA LEU A 31 -16.89 15.32 -7.81
C LEU A 31 -15.49 15.93 -7.66
N GLU A 32 -14.91 16.38 -8.76
CA GLU A 32 -13.57 16.92 -8.81
C GLU A 32 -13.58 18.42 -9.10
N ASN A 33 -12.57 19.13 -8.60
CA ASN A 33 -12.37 20.55 -8.89
C ASN A 33 -11.36 20.69 -10.02
N MET A 34 -11.82 21.16 -11.17
CA MET A 34 -10.95 21.44 -12.31
C MET A 34 -10.05 22.65 -12.03
N LEU A 35 -8.91 22.70 -12.72
CA LEU A 35 -7.99 23.84 -12.66
C LEU A 35 -8.67 25.16 -13.10
N THR A 36 -9.67 25.07 -13.96
CA THR A 36 -10.51 26.20 -14.41
C THR A 36 -11.46 26.74 -13.34
N GLY A 37 -11.57 26.08 -12.18
CA GLY A 37 -12.47 26.44 -11.08
C GLY A 37 -13.88 25.84 -11.18
N THR A 38 -14.19 25.12 -12.25
CA THR A 38 -15.46 24.39 -12.41
C THR A 38 -15.42 23.02 -11.73
N LYS A 39 -16.58 22.46 -11.40
CA LYS A 39 -16.70 21.09 -10.88
C LYS A 39 -17.09 20.13 -12.01
N SER A 40 -16.51 18.94 -12.03
CA SER A 40 -16.96 17.83 -12.89
C SER A 40 -17.30 16.60 -12.05
N ARG A 41 -18.15 15.73 -12.60
CA ARG A 41 -18.42 14.41 -12.04
C ARG A 41 -17.68 13.39 -12.87
N GLU A 42 -16.84 12.61 -12.21
CA GLU A 42 -16.01 11.62 -12.88
C GLU A 42 -16.29 10.22 -12.31
N ILE A 43 -16.10 9.23 -13.17
CA ILE A 43 -16.21 7.81 -12.85
C ILE A 43 -14.90 7.16 -13.25
N TYR A 44 -14.23 6.54 -12.29
CA TYR A 44 -12.96 5.86 -12.49
C TYR A 44 -13.06 4.39 -12.07
N GLU A 45 -12.30 3.55 -12.77
CA GLU A 45 -12.05 2.16 -12.41
C GLU A 45 -10.54 1.94 -12.28
N ALA A 46 -10.07 1.70 -11.06
CA ALA A 46 -8.65 1.55 -10.76
C ALA A 46 -8.38 0.35 -9.82
N PRO A 47 -8.80 -0.88 -10.18
CA PRO A 47 -8.75 -2.06 -9.31
C PRO A 47 -7.35 -2.35 -8.75
N GLY A 48 -6.34 -2.46 -9.62
CA GLY A 48 -4.99 -2.78 -9.20
C GLY A 48 -4.35 -1.66 -8.37
N ALA A 49 -4.64 -0.40 -8.70
CA ALA A 49 -4.16 0.74 -7.93
C ALA A 49 -4.78 0.78 -6.54
N THR A 50 -6.09 0.50 -6.39
CA THR A 50 -6.75 0.41 -5.09
C THR A 50 -6.15 -0.68 -4.21
N ILE A 51 -5.88 -1.87 -4.77
CA ILE A 51 -5.28 -2.98 -4.03
C ILE A 51 -3.84 -2.63 -3.62
N LEU A 52 -3.02 -2.10 -4.54
CA LEU A 52 -1.65 -1.70 -4.26
C LEU A 52 -1.58 -0.59 -3.22
N TYR A 53 -2.45 0.41 -3.32
CA TYR A 53 -2.53 1.52 -2.38
C TYR A 53 -2.85 1.02 -0.97
N LEU A 54 -3.87 0.18 -0.82
CA LEU A 54 -4.23 -0.39 0.48
C LEU A 54 -3.10 -1.26 1.05
N ALA A 55 -2.50 -2.13 0.22
CA ALA A 55 -1.37 -2.96 0.63
C ALA A 55 -0.20 -2.12 1.13
N HIS A 56 0.18 -1.11 0.34
CA HIS A 56 1.30 -0.23 0.63
C HIS A 56 1.04 0.57 1.91
N GLN A 57 -0.10 1.25 2.02
CA GLN A 57 -0.47 2.02 3.21
C GLN A 57 -0.43 1.16 4.49
N THR A 58 -0.95 -0.06 4.44
CA THR A 58 -0.91 -0.99 5.59
C THR A 58 0.52 -1.34 6.01
N LEU A 59 1.40 -1.53 5.03
CA LEU A 59 2.80 -1.83 5.31
C LEU A 59 3.53 -0.63 5.92
N GLU A 60 3.17 0.59 5.51
CA GLU A 60 3.70 1.82 6.10
C GLU A 60 3.25 2.02 7.54
N GLU A 61 1.97 1.79 7.82
CA GLU A 61 1.44 1.84 9.18
C GLU A 61 2.17 0.86 10.12
N LEU A 62 2.62 -0.28 9.58
CA LEU A 62 3.37 -1.28 10.34
C LEU A 62 4.85 -0.94 10.56
N THR A 63 5.47 -0.23 9.62
CA THR A 63 6.95 -0.07 9.54
C THR A 63 7.43 1.34 9.84
N LEU A 64 6.59 2.37 9.65
CA LEU A 64 6.98 3.76 9.84
C LEU A 64 6.68 4.27 11.25
N PRO A 65 7.59 5.07 11.85
CA PRO A 65 7.29 5.81 13.06
C PRO A 65 6.11 6.77 12.84
N LYS A 66 5.31 6.99 13.90
CA LYS A 66 4.09 7.81 13.87
C LYS A 66 4.30 9.20 13.25
N ASP A 67 5.35 9.91 13.66
CA ASP A 67 5.59 11.28 13.21
C ASP A 67 5.96 11.34 11.72
N LEU A 68 6.74 10.34 11.26
CA LEU A 68 7.10 10.20 9.85
C LEU A 68 5.87 9.86 9.00
N LEU A 69 5.03 8.94 9.46
CA LEU A 69 3.79 8.56 8.79
C LEU A 69 2.87 9.78 8.63
N HIS A 70 2.65 10.55 9.70
CA HIS A 70 1.77 11.72 9.66
C HIS A 70 2.31 12.81 8.72
N PHE A 71 3.62 13.08 8.76
CA PHE A 71 4.21 14.05 7.85
C PHE A 71 4.16 13.56 6.39
N LYS A 72 4.33 12.26 6.16
CA LYS A 72 4.23 11.65 4.84
C LYS A 72 2.83 11.83 4.23
N GLU A 73 1.76 11.75 5.03
CA GLU A 73 0.40 12.03 4.54
C GLU A 73 0.27 13.44 3.97
N LEU A 74 0.90 14.44 4.60
CA LEU A 74 0.90 15.83 4.10
C LEU A 74 1.68 15.92 2.78
N VAL A 75 2.87 15.31 2.74
CA VAL A 75 3.70 15.24 1.53
C VAL A 75 2.95 14.57 0.38
N GLY A 76 2.26 13.45 0.64
CA GLY A 76 1.48 12.73 -0.36
C GLY A 76 0.36 13.58 -0.97
N ARG A 77 -0.32 14.40 -0.16
CA ARG A 77 -1.37 15.33 -0.63
C ARG A 77 -0.81 16.42 -1.53
N GLU A 78 0.29 17.06 -1.14
CA GLU A 78 0.94 18.08 -1.98
C GLU A 78 1.51 17.46 -3.26
N TYR A 79 2.08 16.24 -3.18
CA TYR A 79 2.58 15.52 -4.35
C TYR A 79 1.45 15.22 -5.36
N ALA A 80 0.30 14.73 -4.88
CA ALA A 80 -0.87 14.48 -5.71
C ALA A 80 -1.39 15.76 -6.39
N LYS A 81 -1.40 16.88 -5.65
CA LYS A 81 -1.78 18.20 -6.18
C LYS A 81 -0.85 18.68 -7.29
N LEU A 82 0.47 18.53 -7.13
CA LEU A 82 1.44 18.88 -8.17
C LEU A 82 1.20 18.08 -9.45
N ILE A 83 0.95 16.77 -9.33
CA ILE A 83 0.61 15.92 -10.48
C ILE A 83 -0.68 16.40 -11.15
N TYR A 84 -1.73 16.64 -10.37
CA TYR A 84 -3.01 17.10 -10.90
C TYR A 84 -2.89 18.44 -11.64
N GLN A 85 -2.00 19.32 -11.18
CA GLN A 85 -1.71 20.61 -11.83
C GLN A 85 -0.77 20.50 -13.04
N GLY A 86 -0.26 19.30 -13.36
CA GLY A 86 0.71 19.10 -14.45
C GLY A 86 2.12 19.58 -14.11
N LEU A 87 2.43 19.84 -12.84
CA LEU A 87 3.73 20.36 -12.37
C LEU A 87 4.76 19.24 -12.14
N TRP A 88 4.83 18.30 -13.08
CA TRP A 88 5.73 17.15 -13.00
C TRP A 88 7.23 17.53 -13.00
N PHE A 89 7.61 18.56 -13.75
CA PHE A 89 9.01 19.00 -13.82
C PHE A 89 9.34 20.13 -12.83
N SER A 90 8.56 20.27 -11.76
CA SER A 90 8.82 21.28 -10.73
C SER A 90 9.92 20.83 -9.77
N GLU A 91 10.79 21.76 -9.36
CA GLU A 91 11.83 21.51 -8.35
C GLU A 91 11.22 21.01 -7.02
N LEU A 92 10.03 21.50 -6.67
CA LEU A 92 9.32 21.04 -5.49
C LEU A 92 9.00 19.55 -5.55
N ARG A 93 8.54 19.04 -6.70
CA ARG A 93 8.27 17.60 -6.86
C ARG A 93 9.55 16.78 -6.68
N GLU A 94 10.68 17.23 -7.24
CA GLU A 94 11.98 16.54 -7.07
C GLU A 94 12.45 16.53 -5.60
N ALA A 95 12.22 17.62 -4.87
CA ALA A 95 12.53 17.67 -3.44
C ALA A 95 11.65 16.71 -2.62
N LEU A 96 10.36 16.59 -2.97
CA LEU A 96 9.45 15.65 -2.33
C LEU A 96 9.81 14.18 -2.67
N ASP A 97 10.31 13.90 -3.87
CA ASP A 97 10.83 12.57 -4.25
C ASP A 97 11.94 12.11 -3.31
N ALA A 98 12.90 12.98 -3.01
CA ALA A 98 14.01 12.64 -2.12
C ALA A 98 13.50 12.23 -0.72
N PHE A 99 12.51 12.95 -0.21
CA PHE A 99 11.84 12.59 1.04
C PHE A 99 11.12 11.24 0.93
N LEU A 100 10.37 11.01 -0.15
CA LEU A 100 9.64 9.76 -0.36
C LEU A 100 10.60 8.57 -0.45
N ILE A 101 11.66 8.65 -1.26
CA ILE A 101 12.69 7.60 -1.38
C ILE A 101 13.25 7.25 0.01
N GLN A 102 13.60 8.26 0.81
CA GLN A 102 14.12 8.04 2.16
C GLN A 102 13.10 7.37 3.08
N SER A 103 11.82 7.74 2.99
CA SER A 103 10.76 7.14 3.82
C SER A 103 10.55 5.64 3.53
N GLN A 104 10.83 5.20 2.31
CA GLN A 104 10.52 3.84 1.84
C GLN A 104 11.58 2.79 2.19
N ASN A 105 12.73 3.18 2.75
CA ASN A 105 13.85 2.29 3.03
C ASN A 105 13.50 1.03 3.87
N TYR A 106 12.49 1.12 4.74
CA TYR A 106 12.08 0.01 5.61
C TYR A 106 10.69 -0.56 5.27
N VAL A 107 10.06 -0.06 4.21
CA VAL A 107 8.71 -0.46 3.79
C VAL A 107 8.81 -1.72 2.93
N SER A 108 9.10 -2.85 3.59
CA SER A 108 9.22 -4.16 2.96
C SER A 108 8.49 -5.21 3.79
N GLY A 109 7.74 -6.09 3.14
CA GLY A 109 6.90 -7.09 3.82
C GLY A 109 5.80 -7.66 2.92
N THR A 110 4.99 -8.54 3.51
CA THR A 110 3.92 -9.27 2.84
C THR A 110 2.57 -8.82 3.38
N VAL A 111 1.63 -8.51 2.49
CA VAL A 111 0.25 -8.15 2.87
C VAL A 111 -0.72 -9.14 2.27
N LYS A 112 -1.56 -9.74 3.12
CA LYS A 112 -2.65 -10.61 2.70
C LYS A 112 -3.94 -9.81 2.58
N ILE A 113 -4.55 -9.82 1.40
CA ILE A 113 -5.75 -9.05 1.09
C ILE A 113 -6.87 -10.00 0.65
N ARG A 114 -8.08 -9.72 1.12
CA ARG A 114 -9.32 -10.36 0.69
C ARG A 114 -10.10 -9.40 -0.19
N LEU A 115 -10.51 -9.89 -1.35
CA LEU A 115 -11.36 -9.17 -2.28
C LEU A 115 -12.73 -9.84 -2.30
N TYR A 116 -13.80 -9.07 -2.16
CA TYR A 116 -15.15 -9.62 -2.18
C TYR A 116 -16.18 -8.56 -2.56
N LYS A 117 -16.89 -8.78 -3.68
CA LYS A 117 -18.05 -7.98 -4.13
C LYS A 117 -17.85 -6.46 -4.00
N GLY A 118 -16.74 -5.96 -4.53
CA GLY A 118 -16.36 -4.55 -4.55
C GLY A 118 -15.54 -4.10 -3.36
N ASN A 119 -15.47 -4.90 -2.28
CA ASN A 119 -14.65 -4.60 -1.12
C ASN A 119 -13.24 -5.17 -1.26
N CYS A 120 -12.30 -4.42 -0.68
CA CYS A 120 -10.90 -4.78 -0.53
C CYS A 120 -10.55 -4.63 0.96
N SER A 121 -10.23 -5.74 1.65
CA SER A 121 -9.93 -5.72 3.08
C SER A 121 -8.63 -6.45 3.40
N ILE A 122 -7.92 -5.93 4.40
CA ILE A 122 -6.66 -6.51 4.87
C ILE A 122 -6.98 -7.69 5.78
N VAL A 123 -6.31 -8.82 5.54
CA VAL A 123 -6.40 -10.03 6.39
C VAL A 123 -5.21 -10.09 7.33
N SER A 124 -4.00 -9.91 6.81
CA SER A 124 -2.78 -9.88 7.61
C SER A 124 -1.72 -9.02 6.94
N CYS A 125 -0.78 -8.52 7.75
CA CYS A 125 0.38 -7.78 7.29
C CYS A 125 1.59 -8.22 8.11
N GLU A 126 2.67 -8.60 7.44
CA GLU A 126 3.89 -9.09 8.05
C GLU A 126 5.09 -8.36 7.46
N SER A 127 6.01 -7.92 8.32
CA SER A 127 7.24 -7.25 7.89
C SER A 127 8.40 -7.62 8.80
N PRO A 128 9.61 -7.84 8.27
CA PRO A 128 10.82 -7.98 9.08
C PRO A 128 11.19 -6.68 9.82
N TYR A 129 10.69 -5.52 9.38
CA TYR A 129 10.93 -4.20 9.99
C TYR A 129 9.73 -3.69 10.79
N SER A 130 8.84 -4.59 11.20
CA SER A 130 7.64 -4.24 11.95
C SER A 130 7.97 -3.54 13.28
N LEU A 131 7.35 -2.38 13.50
CA LEU A 131 7.38 -1.67 14.78
C LEU A 131 6.31 -2.20 15.74
N PHE A 132 5.42 -3.07 15.27
CA PHE A 132 4.40 -3.70 16.10
C PHE A 132 5.02 -4.71 17.05
N ARG A 133 4.87 -4.46 18.35
CA ARG A 133 5.35 -5.33 19.42
C ARG A 133 4.17 -6.10 20.01
N LYS A 134 4.15 -7.43 19.85
CA LYS A 134 3.37 -8.28 20.78
C LYS A 134 3.84 -7.94 22.19
N PRO A 135 2.97 -7.74 23.19
CA PRO A 135 3.39 -7.33 24.54
C PRO A 135 4.44 -8.31 25.06
N VAL A 136 5.69 -7.86 25.02
CA VAL A 136 6.84 -8.61 25.53
C VAL A 136 6.78 -8.49 27.04
N SER A 137 6.63 -9.63 27.71
CA SER A 137 7.09 -9.84 29.08
C SER A 137 8.45 -9.15 29.26
N ARG A 138 8.49 -8.13 30.13
CA ARG A 138 9.62 -7.23 30.39
C ARG A 138 10.96 -7.99 30.35
N GLY A 139 11.88 -7.64 29.45
CA GLY A 139 13.25 -8.16 29.59
C GLY A 139 14.25 -8.04 28.43
N LYS A 140 13.86 -7.84 27.16
CA LYS A 140 14.83 -7.80 26.06
C LYS A 140 14.98 -6.40 25.45
N LYS A 141 16.21 -5.86 25.54
CA LYS A 141 16.68 -4.63 24.88
C LYS A 141 16.98 -4.89 23.40
N PHE A 142 16.70 -3.89 22.57
CA PHE A 142 16.83 -3.91 21.11
C PHE A 142 18.27 -3.58 20.68
N PRO A 143 18.83 -4.21 19.62
CA PRO A 143 19.95 -3.65 18.89
C PRO A 143 19.43 -2.58 17.90
N LEU A 144 19.66 -1.30 18.20
CA LEU A 144 19.47 -0.19 17.25
C LEU A 144 20.62 -0.19 16.22
N SER A 145 20.65 -1.17 15.31
CA SER A 145 21.50 -1.09 14.13
C SER A 145 20.64 -1.22 12.89
N PHE A 146 20.43 -0.08 12.23
CA PHE A 146 19.81 -0.03 10.93
C PHE A 146 20.80 -0.52 9.86
N PRO A 147 20.53 -1.59 9.12
CA PRO A 147 21.38 -1.98 8.00
C PRO A 147 21.27 -0.95 6.87
N PRO A 148 22.35 -0.72 6.10
CA PRO A 148 22.30 0.18 4.95
C PRO A 148 21.40 -0.37 3.84
N ALA A 149 20.81 0.56 3.09
CA ALA A 149 19.80 0.41 2.05
C ALA A 149 19.86 -0.93 1.27
N ILE A 150 18.77 -1.69 1.36
CA ILE A 150 18.51 -2.86 0.51
C ILE A 150 17.59 -2.40 -0.63
N GLU A 151 17.93 -2.82 -1.84
CA GLU A 151 17.32 -2.39 -3.10
C GLU A 151 15.79 -2.40 -3.07
N PHE A 152 15.25 -1.28 -3.52
CA PHE A 152 13.84 -1.03 -3.77
C PHE A 152 13.32 -2.07 -4.75
N THR A 153 12.48 -2.99 -4.28
CA THR A 153 11.28 -3.47 -4.98
C THR A 153 10.71 -4.66 -4.22
N GLN A 154 9.40 -4.84 -4.39
CA GLN A 154 8.65 -6.05 -4.07
C GLN A 154 8.06 -6.11 -2.66
N ILE A 155 6.90 -5.47 -2.54
CA ILE A 155 5.88 -5.89 -1.57
C ILE A 155 5.18 -7.11 -2.17
N PRO A 156 5.39 -8.35 -1.69
CA PRO A 156 4.55 -9.49 -2.02
C PRO A 156 3.13 -9.28 -1.48
N ILE A 157 2.14 -9.26 -2.37
CA ILE A 157 0.72 -9.31 -2.00
C ILE A 157 0.29 -10.77 -2.06
N LEU A 158 -0.34 -11.28 -1.00
CA LEU A 158 -1.00 -12.58 -0.99
C LEU A 158 -2.51 -12.35 -1.09
N LEU A 159 -3.15 -12.89 -2.11
CA LEU A 159 -4.61 -12.89 -2.19
C LEU A 159 -5.13 -14.14 -1.49
N GLN A 160 -6.11 -13.97 -0.61
CA GLN A 160 -6.82 -15.11 -0.01
C GLN A 160 -8.02 -15.48 -0.88
N ASP A 161 -8.08 -16.73 -1.32
CA ASP A 161 -9.25 -17.25 -2.02
C ASP A 161 -10.43 -17.42 -1.02
N PRO A 162 -11.66 -17.13 -1.44
CA PRO A 162 -12.84 -17.24 -0.58
C PRO A 162 -13.16 -18.68 -0.11
N SER A 163 -12.56 -19.70 -0.72
CA SER A 163 -12.68 -21.11 -0.29
C SER A 163 -11.81 -21.47 0.93
N ASP A 164 -10.79 -20.67 1.24
CA ASP A 164 -9.81 -21.00 2.29
C ASP A 164 -10.29 -20.65 3.72
N SER A 165 -11.48 -20.07 3.87
CA SER A 165 -12.03 -19.70 5.19
C SER A 165 -12.86 -20.79 5.86
N GLU A 166 -13.19 -21.88 5.17
CA GLU A 166 -14.05 -22.94 5.74
C GLU A 166 -13.27 -24.10 6.39
N SER A 167 -11.96 -24.25 6.13
CA SER A 167 -11.19 -25.42 6.61
C SER A 167 -10.50 -25.23 7.97
N SER A 168 -10.50 -24.03 8.56
CA SER A 168 -9.79 -23.75 9.82
C SER A 168 -10.67 -23.70 11.07
N TYR A 169 -11.94 -24.12 10.99
CA TYR A 169 -12.91 -24.01 12.08
C TYR A 169 -13.50 -25.34 12.60
N ILE A 170 -13.05 -26.52 12.15
CA ILE A 170 -13.66 -27.82 12.54
C ILE A 170 -12.65 -28.85 13.12
N GLU A 171 -11.43 -28.46 13.49
CA GLU A 171 -10.55 -29.32 14.30
C GLU A 171 -10.01 -28.56 15.51
N GLU A 172 -10.80 -28.55 16.58
CA GLU A 172 -10.41 -28.55 18.01
C GLU A 172 -11.53 -27.93 18.86
N SER A 173 -12.46 -28.77 19.32
CA SER A 173 -13.05 -28.77 20.68
C SER A 173 -14.20 -29.77 20.77
#